data_AF-A0A2D1SUB3-F1
#
_entry.id   AF-A0A2D1SUB3-F1
#
_cell.length_a   1.000
_cell.length_b   1.000
_cell.length_c   1.000
_cell.angle_alpha   90.00
_cell.angle_beta   90.00
_cell.angle_gamma   90.00
#
_symmetry.space_group_name_H-M   'P 1'
#
loop_
_entity.id
_entity.type
_entity.pdbx_description
1 polymer ?
#
loop_
_entity_poly.entity_id
_entity_poly.type
_entity_poly.pdbx_seq_one_letter_code
_entity_poly.pdbx_strand_id
1 'polypeptide(L)'
;MDAVFYWDMTYKEILAAIKGKSKRQEAELQYQSIIAYHQANLISHLVGISLGSKQNPQALHEAFPGVFPELEKQAQLQLVKQQNWQIMKARIDAYAAEKRKRGEKNGDDN
;
A
#
# COMPACT_ATOMS: atom_id res chain seq x y z
N MET A 1 1.92 32.87 13.60
CA MET A 1 3.30 33.36 13.44
C MET A 1 3.17 34.76 12.89
N ASP A 2 3.53 35.74 13.70
CA ASP A 2 3.41 37.14 13.34
C ASP A 2 4.45 37.47 12.25
N ALA A 3 4.07 38.24 11.23
CA ALA A 3 4.93 38.48 10.06
C ALA A 3 6.26 39.15 10.43
N VAL A 4 6.30 39.85 11.57
CA VAL A 4 7.47 40.57 12.09
C VAL A 4 8.58 39.61 12.54
N PHE A 5 8.25 38.48 13.15
CA PHE A 5 9.25 37.49 13.62
C PHE A 5 9.99 36.80 12.48
N TYR A 6 9.40 36.75 11.28
CA TYR A 6 9.98 36.06 10.13
C TYR A 6 11.19 36.82 9.56
N TRP A 7 11.19 38.15 9.67
CA TRP A 7 12.27 39.01 9.16
C TRP A 7 13.51 39.00 10.05
N ASP A 8 13.36 38.60 11.31
CA ASP A 8 14.45 38.52 12.29
C ASP A 8 15.12 37.13 12.31
N MET A 9 14.54 36.14 11.63
CA MET A 9 15.07 34.78 11.52
C MET A 9 16.13 34.66 10.44
N THR A 10 17.12 33.81 10.67
CA THR A 10 18.11 33.45 9.65
C THR A 10 17.47 32.62 8.54
N TYR A 11 18.09 32.63 7.35
CA TYR A 11 17.63 31.84 6.20
C TYR A 11 17.40 30.35 6.52
N LYS A 12 18.28 29.76 7.35
CA LYS A 12 18.16 28.34 7.77
C LYS A 12 16.93 28.12 8.65
N GLU A 13 16.66 29.02 9.58
CA GLU A 13 15.51 28.94 10.47
C GLU A 13 14.21 29.13 9.71
N ILE A 14 14.19 30.06 8.74
CA ILE A 14 13.06 30.24 7.82
C ILE A 14 12.75 28.94 7.06
N LEU A 15 13.76 28.31 6.47
CA LEU A 15 13.59 27.03 5.78
C LEU A 15 13.11 25.92 6.72
N ALA A 16 13.64 25.86 7.94
CA ALA A 16 13.21 24.90 8.95
C ALA A 16 11.75 25.10 9.34
N ALA A 17 11.31 26.35 9.50
CA ALA A 17 9.93 26.69 9.80
C ALA A 17 8.97 26.32 8.66
N ILE A 18 9.33 26.61 7.40
CA ILE A 18 8.52 26.22 6.23
C ILE A 18 8.40 24.69 6.16
N LYS A 19 9.53 23.98 6.25
CA LYS A 19 9.54 22.50 6.22
C LYS A 19 8.75 21.91 7.37
N GLY A 20 8.88 22.47 8.57
CA GLY A 20 8.12 22.05 9.74
C GLY A 20 6.61 22.25 9.56
N LYS A 21 6.20 23.38 8.96
CA LYS A 21 4.79 23.66 8.65
C LYS A 21 4.24 22.69 7.61
N SER A 22 4.98 22.43 6.51
CA SER A 22 4.58 21.45 5.49
C SER A 22 4.35 20.07 6.12
N LYS A 23 5.31 19.59 6.92
CA LYS A 23 5.19 18.29 7.60
C LYS A 23 3.99 18.22 8.55
N ARG A 24 3.68 19.30 9.26
CA ARG A 24 2.50 19.35 10.14
C ARG A 24 1.21 19.28 9.33
N GLN A 25 1.13 20.01 8.22
CA GLN A 25 -0.03 19.97 7.33
C GLN A 25 -0.22 18.58 6.71
N GLU A 26 0.85 17.94 6.27
CA GLU A 26 0.82 16.56 5.76
C GLU A 26 0.30 15.58 6.83
N ALA A 27 0.81 15.66 8.06
CA ALA A 27 0.37 14.81 9.16
C ALA A 27 -1.11 15.05 9.55
N GLU A 28 -1.54 16.30 9.51
CA GLU A 28 -2.94 16.67 9.78
C GLU A 28 -3.87 16.10 8.70
N LEU A 29 -3.50 16.20 7.42
CA LEU A 29 -4.26 15.61 6.33
C LEU A 29 -4.33 14.08 6.47
N GLN A 30 -3.23 13.41 6.78
CA GLN A 30 -3.21 11.97 7.04
C GLN A 30 -4.19 11.58 8.15
N TYR A 31 -4.19 12.33 9.26
CA TYR A 31 -5.09 12.08 10.37
C TYR A 31 -6.56 12.28 9.99
N GLN A 32 -6.88 13.36 9.29
CA GLN A 32 -8.23 13.63 8.80
C GLN A 32 -8.71 12.55 7.83
N SER A 33 -7.86 12.10 6.90
CA SER A 33 -8.17 11.01 5.96
C SER A 33 -8.45 9.70 6.67
N ILE A 34 -7.69 9.34 7.71
CA ILE A 34 -7.95 8.13 8.51
C ILE A 34 -9.33 8.21 9.18
N ILE A 35 -9.65 9.35 9.79
CA ILE A 35 -10.96 9.54 10.44
C ILE A 35 -12.09 9.43 9.42
N ALA A 36 -11.99 10.16 8.31
CA ALA A 36 -13.00 10.16 7.26
C ALA A 36 -13.22 8.75 6.70
N TYR A 37 -12.14 8.00 6.51
CA TYR A 37 -12.21 6.61 6.07
C TYR A 37 -12.95 5.70 7.06
N HIS A 38 -12.64 5.81 8.35
CA HIS A 38 -13.34 5.05 9.39
C HIS A 38 -14.83 5.39 9.43
N GLN A 39 -15.17 6.68 9.31
CA GLN A 39 -16.57 7.13 9.25
C GLN A 39 -17.28 6.55 8.02
N ALA A 40 -16.66 6.63 6.84
CA ALA A 40 -17.21 6.07 5.61
C ALA A 40 -17.41 4.55 5.72
N ASN A 41 -16.48 3.84 6.36
CA ASN A 41 -16.59 2.40 6.57
C ASN A 41 -17.78 2.05 7.48
N LEU A 42 -17.95 2.77 8.59
CA LEU A 42 -19.10 2.58 9.48
C LEU A 42 -20.44 2.87 8.78
N ILE A 43 -20.49 3.94 7.98
CA ILE A 43 -21.68 4.27 7.19
C ILE A 43 -21.97 3.18 6.17
N SER A 44 -20.94 2.69 5.46
CA SER A 44 -21.09 1.61 4.48
C SER A 44 -21.63 0.34 5.14
N HIS A 45 -21.14 -0.03 6.32
CA HIS A 45 -21.66 -1.17 7.07
C HIS A 45 -23.13 -0.99 7.46
N LEU A 46 -23.52 0.18 7.94
CA LEU A 46 -24.90 0.46 8.33
C LEU A 46 -25.84 0.41 7.12
N VAL A 47 -25.43 1.05 6.01
CA VAL A 47 -26.13 1.01 4.73
C VAL A 47 -26.22 -0.42 4.22
N GLY A 48 -25.16 -1.21 4.31
CA GLY A 48 -25.13 -2.62 3.90
C GLY A 48 -26.10 -3.49 4.69
N ILE A 49 -26.19 -3.30 6.01
CA ILE A 49 -27.18 -3.98 6.86
C ILE A 49 -28.61 -3.57 6.48
N SER A 50 -28.83 -2.27 6.25
CA SER A 50 -30.18 -1.74 5.99
C SER A 50 -30.69 -1.99 4.56
N LEU A 51 -29.81 -2.01 3.56
CA LEU A 51 -30.15 -2.04 2.14
C LEU A 51 -29.67 -3.32 1.44
N GLY A 52 -29.02 -4.24 2.17
CA GLY A 52 -28.53 -5.51 1.63
C GLY A 52 -27.32 -5.38 0.69
N SER A 53 -26.73 -4.19 0.60
CA SER A 53 -25.53 -3.92 -0.20
C SER A 53 -24.29 -4.54 0.46
N LYS A 54 -23.49 -5.29 -0.30
CA LYS A 54 -22.21 -5.88 0.15
C LYS A 54 -20.98 -5.12 -0.37
N GLN A 55 -21.12 -3.84 -0.71
CA GLN A 55 -19.98 -3.07 -1.21
C GLN A 55 -19.03 -2.74 -0.06
N ASN A 56 -17.88 -3.38 -0.08
CA ASN A 56 -16.78 -3.04 0.81
C ASN A 56 -16.20 -1.67 0.40
N PRO A 57 -15.82 -0.82 1.36
CA PRO A 57 -15.14 0.42 1.04
C PRO A 57 -13.80 0.13 0.32
N GLN A 58 -13.45 1.03 -0.62
CA GLN A 58 -12.15 1.02 -1.30
C GLN A 58 -10.99 1.10 -0.30
N ALA A 59 -9.79 0.70 -0.68
CA ALA A 59 -8.65 0.78 0.24
C ALA A 59 -8.32 2.25 0.59
N LEU A 60 -7.81 2.50 1.79
CA LEU A 60 -7.51 3.86 2.28
C LEU A 60 -6.63 4.68 1.31
N HIS A 61 -5.63 4.04 0.70
CA HIS A 61 -4.72 4.69 -0.27
C HIS A 61 -5.37 4.93 -1.64
N GLU A 62 -6.42 4.18 -1.97
CA GLU A 62 -7.20 4.37 -3.20
C GLU A 62 -8.19 5.53 -3.04
N ALA A 63 -8.81 5.65 -1.86
CA ALA A 63 -9.72 6.75 -1.53
C ALA A 63 -9.01 8.10 -1.36
N PHE A 64 -7.75 8.08 -0.90
CA PHE A 64 -6.94 9.28 -0.65
C PHE A 64 -5.56 9.17 -1.35
N PRO A 65 -5.50 9.35 -2.67
CA PRO A 65 -4.24 9.26 -3.41
C PRO A 65 -3.27 10.38 -2.99
N GLY A 66 -1.99 10.04 -2.85
CA GLY A 66 -0.90 10.96 -2.53
C GLY A 66 -0.76 11.34 -1.04
N VAL A 67 -1.75 11.01 -0.19
CA VAL A 67 -1.69 11.29 1.25
C VAL A 67 -0.84 10.25 1.99
N PHE A 68 -0.80 9.02 1.47
CA PHE A 68 -0.11 7.88 2.10
C PHE A 68 0.94 7.25 1.15
N PRO A 69 2.06 7.94 0.89
CA PRO A 69 3.07 7.46 -0.05
C PRO A 69 3.70 6.12 0.36
N GLU A 70 3.81 5.83 1.66
CA GLU A 70 4.27 4.53 2.16
C GLU A 70 3.30 3.39 1.81
N LEU A 71 1.99 3.62 1.94
CA LEU A 71 0.97 2.61 1.67
C LEU A 71 0.84 2.32 0.17
N GLU A 72 0.95 3.33 -0.67
CA GLU A 72 0.98 3.16 -2.13
C GLU A 72 2.18 2.33 -2.58
N LYS A 73 3.38 2.61 -2.05
CA LYS A 73 4.58 1.81 -2.32
C LYS A 73 4.39 0.36 -1.88
N GLN A 74 3.78 0.13 -0.71
CA GLN A 74 3.49 -1.23 -0.24
C GLN A 74 2.47 -1.94 -1.13
N ALA A 75 1.41 -1.26 -1.57
CA ALA A 75 0.41 -1.81 -2.47
C ALA A 75 1.04 -2.22 -3.83
N GLN A 76 1.91 -1.37 -4.38
CA GLN A 76 2.65 -1.68 -5.61
C GLN A 76 3.59 -2.89 -5.42
N LEU A 77 4.31 -2.97 -4.30
CA LEU A 77 5.17 -4.12 -3.99
C LEU A 77 4.37 -5.43 -3.82
N GLN A 78 3.17 -5.35 -3.25
CA GLN A 78 2.27 -6.50 -3.11
C GLN A 78 1.75 -6.99 -4.46
N LEU A 79 1.35 -6.08 -5.35
CA LEU A 79 0.95 -6.43 -6.72
C LEU A 79 2.05 -7.18 -7.47
N VAL A 80 3.30 -6.71 -7.38
CA VAL A 80 4.46 -7.36 -7.99
C VAL A 80 4.72 -8.76 -7.42
N LYS A 81 4.53 -8.94 -6.11
CA LYS A 81 4.63 -10.28 -5.47
C LYS A 81 3.54 -11.24 -5.94
N GLN A 82 2.30 -10.75 -6.08
CA GLN A 82 1.17 -11.58 -6.52
C GLN A 82 1.28 -11.99 -8.00
N GLN A 83 1.96 -11.21 -8.84
CA GLN A 83 2.09 -11.52 -10.27
C GLN A 83 2.99 -12.73 -10.57
N ASN A 84 3.89 -13.13 -9.65
CA ASN A 84 4.96 -14.09 -9.96
C ASN A 84 4.81 -15.49 -9.36
N TRP A 85 3.72 -15.81 -8.65
CA TRP A 85 3.55 -17.16 -8.09
C TRP A 85 3.21 -18.20 -9.16
N GLN A 86 2.44 -17.83 -10.18
CA GLN A 86 2.05 -18.72 -11.28
C GLN A 86 3.25 -19.08 -12.15
N ILE A 87 4.11 -18.09 -12.45
CA ILE A 87 5.35 -18.29 -13.20
C ILE A 87 6.31 -19.17 -12.39
N MET A 88 6.40 -18.94 -11.08
CA MET A 88 7.25 -19.75 -10.21
C MET A 88 6.75 -21.20 -10.09
N LYS A 89 5.43 -21.41 -10.01
CA LYS A 89 4.82 -22.76 -10.04
C LYS A 89 5.12 -23.47 -11.37
N ALA A 90 4.94 -22.80 -12.50
CA ALA A 90 5.22 -23.38 -13.81
C ALA A 90 6.70 -23.79 -13.98
N ARG A 91 7.64 -23.02 -13.42
CA ARG A 91 9.08 -23.38 -13.40
C ARG A 91 9.36 -24.60 -12.55
N ILE A 92 8.73 -24.71 -11.38
CA ILE A 92 8.88 -25.86 -10.48
C ILE A 92 8.31 -27.13 -11.13
N ASP A 93 7.14 -27.03 -11.77
CA ASP A 93 6.50 -28.15 -12.46
C ASP A 93 7.34 -28.62 -13.66
N ALA A 94 7.91 -27.70 -14.43
CA ALA A 94 8.83 -28.02 -15.54
C ALA A 94 10.09 -28.74 -15.04
N TYR A 95 10.72 -28.24 -13.97
CA TYR A 95 11.89 -28.88 -13.36
C TYR A 95 11.58 -30.26 -12.80
N ALA A 96 10.42 -30.44 -12.15
CA ALA A 96 9.98 -31.73 -11.63
C ALA A 96 9.70 -32.74 -12.75
N ALA A 97 9.12 -32.32 -13.88
CA ALA A 97 8.88 -33.16 -15.04
C ALA A 97 10.20 -33.63 -15.69
N GLU A 98 11.19 -32.74 -15.79
CA GLU A 98 12.51 -33.06 -16.32
C GLU A 98 13.27 -34.05 -15.41
N LYS A 99 13.15 -33.89 -14.08
CA LYS A 99 13.78 -34.80 -13.10
C LYS A 99 13.13 -36.19 -13.08
N ARG A 100 11.80 -36.29 -13.25
CA ARG A 100 11.09 -37.59 -13.35
C ARG A 100 11.55 -38.40 -14.56
N LYS A 101 11.72 -37.76 -15.73
CA LYS A 101 12.23 -38.42 -16.94
C LYS A 101 13.68 -38.95 -16.82
N ARG A 102 14.46 -38.43 -15.86
CA ARG A 102 15.85 -38.85 -15.63
C ARG A 102 15.97 -40.02 -14.64
N GLY A 103 14.92 -40.33 -13.88
CA GLY A 103 14.89 -41.42 -12.91
C GLY A 103 14.50 -42.81 -13.47
N GLU A 104 13.97 -42.88 -14.69
CA GLU A 104 13.51 -44.14 -15.32
C GLU A 104 14.63 -44.91 -16.07
N LYS A 105 15.86 -44.39 -16.11
CA LYS A 105 17.03 -45.15 -16.60
C LYS A 105 17.88 -45.56 -15.40
N ASN A 106 17.50 -46.65 -14.74
CA ASN A 106 18.35 -47.60 -13.99
C ASN A 106 17.43 -48.47 -13.13
N GLY A 107 16.82 -49.47 -13.76
CA GLY A 107 15.94 -50.40 -13.06
C GLY A 107 15.24 -51.36 -14.01
N ASP A 108 16.00 -51.98 -14.92
CA ASP A 108 15.62 -53.23 -15.59
C ASP A 108 16.87 -53.80 -16.27
N ASP A 109 17.75 -54.39 -15.45
CA ASP A 109 18.65 -55.46 -15.87
C ASP A 109 18.37 -56.64 -14.93
N ASN A 110 17.48 -57.54 -15.37
CA ASN A 110 17.30 -58.90 -14.85
C ASN A 110 16.96 -59.82 -16.03
#